data_AF-A0A9E1QXZ4-F1
#
_entry.id   AF-A0A9E1QXZ4-F1
#
_cell.length_a   1.000
_cell.length_b   1.000
_cell.length_c   1.000
_cell.angle_alpha   90.00
_cell.angle_beta   90.00
_cell.angle_gamma   90.00
#
_symmetry.space_group_name_H-M   'P 1'
#
loop_
_entity.id
_entity.type
_entity.pdbx_description
1 polymer ?
#
loop_
_entity_poly.entity_id
_entity_poly.type
_entity_poly.pdbx_seq_one_letter_code
_entity_poly.pdbx_strand_id
1 'polypeptide(L)'
;MTKTFDSIPLERPETPLLDTINNPSEMRSLSSEQLLMLADELRSYLLFSVGQSGGHFGAGLGAVELTIALHYIFDTPEDKLVWDVGHQAYPHKILTGRREEITT
;
A
#
# COMPACT_ATOMS: atom_id res chain seq x y z
N MET A 1 -3.74 -15.91 -7.69
CA MET A 1 -5.04 -15.89 -7.00
C MET A 1 -4.89 -14.93 -5.84
N THR A 2 -5.76 -13.92 -5.71
CA THR A 2 -5.64 -12.89 -4.66
C THR A 2 -5.70 -13.52 -3.26
N LYS A 3 -4.81 -13.10 -2.36
CA LYS A 3 -4.78 -13.61 -0.99
C LYS A 3 -6.06 -13.19 -0.26
N THR A 4 -6.71 -14.16 0.38
CA THR A 4 -7.88 -13.90 1.25
C THR A 4 -7.41 -13.71 2.68
N PHE A 5 -7.96 -12.72 3.37
CA PHE A 5 -7.63 -12.38 4.76
C PHE A 5 -8.86 -12.63 5.64
N ASP A 6 -8.79 -13.63 6.51
CA ASP A 6 -9.89 -14.00 7.41
C ASP A 6 -9.76 -13.38 8.80
N SER A 7 -8.61 -12.79 9.10
CA SER A 7 -8.31 -12.10 10.35
C SER A 7 -7.33 -10.95 10.15
N ILE A 8 -7.34 -10.00 11.10
CA ILE A 8 -6.36 -8.90 11.14
C ILE A 8 -5.05 -9.44 11.73
N PRO A 9 -3.89 -9.27 11.07
CA PRO A 9 -2.61 -9.71 11.62
C PRO A 9 -2.28 -8.98 12.93
N LEU A 10 -1.92 -9.74 13.96
CA LEU A 10 -1.50 -9.20 15.27
C LEU A 10 -0.02 -8.81 15.30
N GLU A 11 0.78 -9.44 14.44
CA GLU A 11 2.21 -9.19 14.29
C GLU A 11 2.50 -8.58 12.92
N ARG A 12 3.65 -7.91 12.80
CA ARG A 12 4.08 -7.30 11.54
C ARG A 12 4.25 -8.39 10.48
N PRO A 13 3.53 -8.32 9.34
CA PRO A 13 3.65 -9.34 8.31
C PRO A 13 5.01 -9.26 7.61
N GLU A 14 5.48 -10.39 7.10
CA GLU A 14 6.60 -10.42 6.17
C GLU A 14 6.15 -9.82 4.83
N THR A 15 6.87 -8.79 4.38
CA THR A 15 6.55 -8.08 3.14
C THR A 15 7.82 -7.83 2.31
N PRO A 16 8.51 -8.90 1.86
CA PRO A 16 9.83 -8.78 1.24
C PRO A 16 9.84 -7.94 -0.04
N LEU A 17 8.74 -7.89 -0.79
CA LEU A 17 8.64 -7.03 -1.98
C LEU A 17 8.28 -5.58 -1.60
N LEU A 18 7.35 -5.36 -0.67
CA LEU A 18 7.04 -4.02 -0.17
C LEU A 18 8.25 -3.38 0.52
N ASP A 19 9.10 -4.17 1.16
CA ASP A 19 10.34 -3.73 1.80
C ASP A 19 11.37 -3.20 0.83
N THR A 20 11.25 -3.49 -0.47
CA THR A 20 12.10 -2.89 -1.51
C THR A 20 11.54 -1.58 -2.07
N ILE A 21 10.33 -1.16 -1.67
CA ILE A 21 9.66 0.02 -2.19
C ILE A 21 9.63 1.14 -1.14
N ASN A 22 10.54 2.10 -1.29
CA ASN A 22 10.58 3.35 -0.54
C ASN A 22 10.08 4.54 -1.37
N ASN A 23 10.09 4.43 -2.70
CA ASN A 23 9.58 5.46 -3.59
C ASN A 23 8.82 4.87 -4.81
N PRO A 24 7.91 5.64 -5.43
CA PRO A 24 7.11 5.17 -6.56
C PRO A 24 7.90 4.64 -7.76
N SER A 25 9.10 5.18 -8.03
CA SER A 25 9.88 4.82 -9.20
C SER A 25 10.37 3.36 -9.16
N GLU A 26 10.59 2.81 -7.96
CA GLU A 26 11.03 1.43 -7.76
C GLU A 26 9.98 0.43 -8.26
N MET A 27 8.69 0.78 -8.19
CA MET A 27 7.60 -0.08 -8.67
C MET A 27 7.63 -0.24 -10.19
N ARG A 28 8.18 0.70 -10.97
CA ARG A 28 8.14 0.65 -12.44
C ARG A 28 8.95 -0.49 -13.05
N SER A 29 9.89 -1.04 -12.29
CA SER A 29 10.69 -2.19 -12.72
C SER A 29 10.01 -3.54 -12.45
N LEU A 30 8.87 -3.53 -11.74
CA LEU A 30 8.15 -4.74 -11.38
C LEU A 30 7.36 -5.30 -12.57
N SER A 31 7.34 -6.63 -12.68
CA SER A 31 6.44 -7.37 -13.55
C SER A 31 4.99 -7.30 -13.04
N SER A 32 4.02 -7.58 -13.92
CA SER A 32 2.61 -7.66 -13.52
C SER A 32 2.37 -8.65 -12.37
N GLU A 33 3.11 -9.76 -12.33
CA GLU A 33 3.02 -10.75 -11.25
C GLU A 33 3.56 -10.17 -9.93
N GLN A 34 4.67 -9.42 -10.00
CA GLN A 34 5.21 -8.71 -8.84
C GLN A 34 4.25 -7.62 -8.35
N LEU A 35 3.52 -6.92 -9.24
CA LEU A 35 2.51 -5.95 -8.82
C LEU A 35 1.36 -6.60 -8.03
N LEU A 36 0.96 -7.83 -8.41
CA LEU A 36 -0.04 -8.58 -7.65
C LEU A 36 0.49 -9.01 -6.28
N MET A 37 1.75 -9.47 -6.20
CA MET A 37 2.40 -9.78 -4.93
C MET A 37 2.51 -8.53 -4.04
N LEU A 38 2.89 -7.39 -4.62
CA LEU A 38 2.96 -6.11 -3.92
C LEU A 38 1.59 -5.71 -3.36
N ALA A 39 0.51 -5.93 -4.10
CA ALA A 39 -0.84 -5.66 -3.61
C ALA A 39 -1.21 -6.52 -2.40
N ASP A 40 -0.86 -7.81 -2.40
CA ASP A 40 -1.11 -8.71 -1.27
C ASP A 40 -0.27 -8.33 -0.04
N GLU A 41 0.99 -7.94 -0.23
CA GLU A 41 1.87 -7.49 0.85
C GLU A 41 1.44 -6.13 1.42
N LEU A 42 1.10 -5.18 0.56
CA LEU A 42 0.58 -3.86 0.95
C LEU A 42 -0.72 -3.99 1.74
N ARG A 43 -1.63 -4.87 1.30
CA ARG A 43 -2.86 -5.19 2.02
C ARG A 43 -2.59 -5.81 3.38
N SER A 44 -1.64 -6.75 3.46
CA SER A 44 -1.23 -7.37 4.73
C SER A 44 -0.72 -6.31 5.71
N TYR A 45 0.18 -5.44 5.26
CA TYR A 45 0.75 -4.37 6.09
C TYR A 45 -0.30 -3.34 6.50
N LEU A 46 -1.21 -2.96 5.60
CA LEU A 46 -2.30 -2.03 5.90
C LEU A 46 -3.22 -2.58 7.00
N LEU A 47 -3.61 -3.87 6.91
CA LEU A 47 -4.41 -4.51 7.95
C LEU A 47 -3.70 -4.51 9.31
N PHE A 48 -2.42 -4.88 9.34
CA PHE A 48 -1.61 -4.85 10.55
C PHE A 48 -1.54 -3.44 11.16
N SER A 49 -1.12 -2.46 10.35
CA SER A 49 -0.85 -1.09 10.83
C SER A 49 -2.10 -0.39 11.37
N VAL A 50 -3.24 -0.49 10.67
CA VAL A 50 -4.50 0.08 11.15
C VAL A 50 -5.09 -0.72 12.32
N GLY A 51 -4.79 -2.02 12.40
CA GLY A 51 -5.11 -2.84 13.58
C GLY A 51 -4.44 -2.34 14.86
N GLN A 52 -3.26 -1.70 14.75
CA GLN A 52 -2.55 -1.11 15.88
C GLN A 52 -3.06 0.30 16.23
N SER A 53 -3.20 1.19 15.25
CA SER A 53 -3.52 2.60 15.48
C SER A 53 -5.02 2.91 15.59
N GLY A 54 -5.88 2.00 15.10
CA GLY A 54 -7.31 2.27 14.91
C GLY A 54 -7.58 3.24 13.74
N GLY A 55 -8.79 3.22 13.15
CA GLY A 55 -9.17 4.16 12.09
C GLY A 55 -9.93 3.56 10.89
N HIS A 56 -10.06 4.35 9.82
CA HIS A 56 -10.84 4.02 8.62
C HIS A 56 -10.10 3.04 7.68
N PHE A 57 -10.03 1.75 8.05
CA PHE A 57 -9.31 0.74 7.24
C PHE A 57 -10.04 0.36 5.94
N GLY A 58 -11.38 0.35 5.94
CA GLY A 58 -12.16 -0.16 4.80
C GLY A 58 -11.92 0.59 3.49
N ALA A 59 -11.77 1.91 3.56
CA ALA A 59 -11.55 2.73 2.38
C ALA A 59 -10.14 2.59 1.80
N GLY A 60 -9.12 2.45 2.66
CA GLY A 60 -7.75 2.17 2.22
C GLY A 60 -7.63 0.81 1.53
N LEU A 61 -8.30 -0.23 2.05
CA LEU A 61 -8.29 -1.57 1.47
C LEU A 61 -8.87 -1.60 0.04
N GLY A 62 -9.92 -0.83 -0.22
CA GLY A 62 -10.54 -0.71 -1.54
C GLY A 62 -9.71 0.07 -2.56
N ALA A 63 -8.64 0.76 -2.12
CA ALA A 63 -7.81 1.61 -2.97
C ALA A 63 -6.39 1.06 -3.21
N VAL A 64 -6.07 -0.14 -2.73
CA VAL A 64 -4.72 -0.76 -2.83
C VAL A 64 -4.28 -0.86 -4.29
N GLU A 65 -5.02 -1.58 -5.13
CA GLU A 65 -4.64 -1.81 -6.53
C GLU A 65 -4.66 -0.52 -7.34
N LEU A 66 -5.65 0.35 -7.10
CA LEU A 66 -5.73 1.66 -7.75
C LEU A 66 -4.47 2.50 -7.44
N THR A 67 -4.05 2.52 -6.19
CA THR A 67 -2.86 3.27 -5.77
C THR A 67 -1.59 2.73 -6.44
N ILE A 68 -1.42 1.42 -6.48
CA ILE A 68 -0.29 0.77 -7.17
C ILE A 68 -0.31 1.14 -8.65
N ALA A 69 -1.45 0.99 -9.34
CA ALA A 69 -1.57 1.31 -10.76
C ALA A 69 -1.25 2.78 -11.06
N LEU A 70 -1.73 3.71 -10.22
CA LEU A 70 -1.44 5.13 -10.37
C LEU A 70 0.06 5.42 -10.23
N HIS A 71 0.72 4.92 -9.19
CA HIS A 71 2.15 5.16 -9.00
C HIS A 71 3.05 4.38 -9.97
N TYR A 72 2.56 3.27 -10.52
CA TYR A 72 3.26 2.53 -11.57
C TYR A 72 3.25 3.30 -12.90
N ILE A 73 2.12 3.91 -13.26
CA ILE A 73 1.93 4.58 -14.55
C ILE A 73 2.39 6.05 -14.53
N PHE A 74 2.11 6.79 -13.46
CA PHE A 74 2.41 8.23 -13.37
C PHE A 74 3.77 8.51 -12.75
N ASP A 75 4.36 9.64 -13.16
CA ASP A 75 5.63 10.14 -12.66
C ASP A 75 5.55 11.01 -11.42
N THR A 76 4.99 10.46 -10.33
CA THR A 76 4.93 11.19 -9.06
C THR A 76 6.34 11.32 -8.44
N PRO A 77 6.76 12.52 -7.97
CA PRO A 77 5.93 13.68 -7.67
C PRO A 77 5.82 14.74 -8.78
N GLU A 78 6.44 14.55 -9.96
CA GLU A 78 6.30 15.47 -11.10
C GLU A 78 4.84 15.54 -11.54
N ASP A 79 4.25 14.38 -11.83
CA ASP A 79 2.81 14.22 -11.99
C ASP A 79 2.10 14.41 -10.65
N LYS A 80 1.05 15.23 -10.66
CA LYS A 80 0.28 15.56 -9.46
C LYS A 80 -0.88 14.59 -9.29
N LEU A 81 -0.80 13.76 -8.26
CA LEU A 81 -1.88 12.88 -7.83
C LEU A 81 -2.63 13.52 -6.65
N VAL A 82 -3.96 13.67 -6.79
CA VAL A 82 -4.83 14.23 -5.74
C VAL A 82 -5.81 13.17 -5.27
N TRP A 83 -5.85 12.94 -3.96
CA TRP A 83 -6.87 12.12 -3.30
C TRP A 83 -7.93 13.03 -2.68
N ASP A 84 -9.17 12.93 -3.15
CA ASP A 84 -10.29 13.66 -2.54
C ASP A 84 -10.58 13.13 -1.14
N VAL A 85 -10.76 14.03 -0.16
CA VAL A 85 -10.80 13.77 1.30
C VAL A 85 -9.51 13.17 1.87
N GLY A 86 -9.05 12.04 1.34
CA GLY A 86 -7.77 11.41 1.68
C GLY A 86 -7.84 10.23 2.67
N HIS A 87 -9.02 9.83 3.12
CA HIS A 87 -9.18 8.69 4.05
C HIS A 87 -8.79 7.33 3.40
N GLN A 88 -8.81 7.26 2.08
CA GLN A 88 -8.41 6.12 1.26
C GLN A 88 -6.91 6.11 0.91
N ALA A 89 -6.17 7.17 1.26
CA ALA A 89 -4.79 7.36 0.82
C ALA A 89 -3.72 6.67 1.71
N TYR A 90 -4.10 5.70 2.55
CA TYR A 90 -3.14 4.95 3.37
C TYR A 90 -2.16 4.14 2.51
N PRO A 91 -2.60 3.38 1.48
CA PRO A 91 -1.69 2.74 0.53
C PRO A 91 -0.71 3.75 -0.10
N HIS A 92 -1.20 4.96 -0.42
CA HIS A 92 -0.38 6.01 -1.01
C HIS A 92 0.72 6.46 -0.05
N LYS A 93 0.39 6.72 1.22
CA LYS A 93 1.38 7.09 2.24
C LYS A 93 2.45 6.00 2.42
N ILE A 94 2.03 4.73 2.46
CA ILE A 94 2.93 3.59 2.59
C ILE A 94 3.94 3.54 1.42
N LEU A 95 3.46 3.64 0.17
CA LEU A 95 4.29 3.56 -1.04
C LEU A 95 5.13 4.81 -1.33
N THR A 96 5.02 5.84 -0.50
CA THR A 96 5.73 7.13 -0.67
C THR A 96 6.58 7.47 0.56
N GLY A 97 7.20 6.45 1.15
CA GLY A 97 8.23 6.61 2.20
C GLY A 97 7.70 6.86 3.60
N ARG A 98 6.38 6.88 3.82
CA ARG A 98 5.76 7.14 5.14
C ARG A 98 5.22 5.88 5.79
N ARG A 99 5.70 4.70 5.37
CA ARG A 99 5.21 3.40 5.83
C ARG A 99 5.27 3.25 7.36
N GLU A 100 6.44 3.47 7.95
CA GLU A 100 6.67 3.30 9.39
C GLU A 100 5.94 4.35 10.26
N GLU A 101 5.42 5.42 9.65
CA GLU A 101 4.66 6.47 10.37
C GLU A 101 3.18 6.09 10.56
N ILE A 102 2.67 5.08 9.84
CA ILE A 102 1.24 4.69 9.86
C ILE A 102 0.86 3.94 11.15
N THR A 103 1.84 3.34 11.84
CA THR A 103 1.62 2.55 13.06
C THR A 103 1.48 3.39 14.34
N THR A 104 1.54 4.71 14.23
CA THR A 104 1.47 5.69 15.33
C THR A 104 0.26 6.59 15.20
#